data_AF-A0A2X3FEX7-F1
#
_entry.id   AF-A0A2X3FEX7-F1
#
_cell.length_a   1.000
_cell.length_b   1.000
_cell.length_c   1.000
_cell.angle_alpha   90.00
_cell.angle_beta   90.00
_cell.angle_gamma   90.00
#
_symmetry.space_group_name_H-M   'P 1'
#
loop_
_entity.id
_entity.type
_entity.pdbx_description
1 polymer ?
#
loop_
_entity_poly.entity_id
_entity_poly.type
_entity_poly.pdbx_seq_one_letter_code
_entity_poly.pdbx_strand_id
1 'polypeptide(L)'
;MYQPDFPPVPFRLGLYPVVDSVAWIERLLEAGVRTLQLRIKDRRDSEVEDDVIAAIALGRHYHARLFINDYWQLAIKHQAYGVHLGQEDLETTDLSAIRQAGLRLGVSTHDDMEIDVALAARPSYIALGHVFPTQTKTDAFRAAGPRAACQTYSTPWRITPPWRSAELAWKRRRGYWRPASAASRWSAPSPRRRTGGQRPTNCWRWRERAMNDHDFMRYSRQLLLEDIAIEGQQKLLASRVLIIGLGGLGSPAALYLAGAGVGTLTLADDDAVHLSNLQRQILFTSADIDRPKAAAAQTRLSQLNPQIKLVALQQRLSGEALRAEVAKADVVLDCTDNMVTRQAINAACVALDTPLVTASAVGFGGQLMVLTPPWTQGCYRCLWPESDEPQRNCRTAGIVGPVVGMMGTLQALETIKLLSGMATPRNTLRLFDARTSNWRALALQRSRSCPVCGGRHADLV
;
A
#
# COMPACT_ATOMS: atom_id res chain seq x y z
N MET A 1 26.08 -3.25 14.28
CA MET A 1 25.24 -4.35 13.73
C MET A 1 24.94 -5.27 14.89
N TYR A 2 23.66 -5.52 15.24
CA TYR A 2 23.31 -6.39 16.37
C TYR A 2 23.85 -7.81 16.13
N GLN A 3 24.51 -8.37 17.14
CA GLN A 3 25.03 -9.73 17.11
C GLN A 3 24.41 -10.50 18.28
N PRO A 4 23.63 -11.56 18.03
CA PRO A 4 23.02 -12.34 19.11
C PRO A 4 24.09 -13.13 19.86
N ASP A 5 23.86 -13.38 21.16
CA ASP A 5 24.69 -14.30 21.94
C ASP A 5 24.30 -15.78 21.69
N PHE A 6 23.14 -15.99 21.07
CA PHE A 6 22.62 -17.29 20.65
C PHE A 6 22.83 -17.50 19.15
N PRO A 7 22.81 -18.74 18.64
CA PRO A 7 22.93 -19.00 17.21
C PRO A 7 21.89 -18.20 16.40
N PRO A 8 22.26 -17.68 15.23
CA PRO A 8 21.34 -16.89 14.43
C PRO A 8 20.25 -17.77 13.79
N VAL A 9 19.12 -17.13 13.48
CA VAL A 9 18.07 -17.68 12.62
C VAL A 9 18.19 -17.11 11.20
N PRO A 10 17.77 -17.84 10.15
CA PRO A 10 17.72 -17.29 8.80
C PRO A 10 16.87 -16.02 8.75
N PHE A 11 17.28 -15.07 7.91
CA PHE A 11 16.59 -13.79 7.72
C PHE A 11 15.09 -14.05 7.50
N ARG A 12 14.68 -14.82 6.48
CA ARG A 12 13.25 -15.11 6.26
C ARG A 12 12.82 -16.40 6.97
N LEU A 13 12.02 -16.25 8.03
CA LEU A 13 11.39 -17.37 8.73
C LEU A 13 10.16 -17.93 7.97
N GLY A 14 9.50 -17.12 7.14
CA GLY A 14 8.27 -17.52 6.44
C GLY A 14 7.05 -17.55 7.36
N LEU A 15 6.06 -18.38 7.03
CA LEU A 15 4.92 -18.63 7.91
C LEU A 15 5.41 -19.23 9.24
N TYR A 16 4.99 -18.64 10.36
CA TYR A 16 5.38 -19.03 11.73
C TYR A 16 4.13 -19.32 12.58
N PRO A 17 3.51 -20.50 12.43
CA PRO A 17 2.35 -20.88 13.21
C PRO A 17 2.75 -21.31 14.63
N VAL A 18 1.93 -20.92 15.59
CA VAL A 18 2.03 -21.33 17.00
C VAL A 18 0.88 -22.29 17.27
N VAL A 19 1.19 -23.54 17.62
CA VAL A 19 0.20 -24.61 17.79
C VAL A 19 0.37 -25.31 19.13
N ASP A 20 -0.68 -25.95 19.62
CA ASP A 20 -0.77 -26.51 20.97
C ASP A 20 -0.61 -28.03 21.04
N SER A 21 -0.35 -28.69 19.92
CA SER A 21 -0.33 -30.16 19.85
C SER A 21 0.55 -30.69 18.72
N VAL A 22 1.12 -31.87 18.95
CA VAL A 22 1.99 -32.59 17.99
C VAL A 22 1.23 -32.93 16.70
N ALA A 23 -0.06 -33.24 16.79
CA ALA A 23 -0.90 -33.50 15.62
C ALA A 23 -0.97 -32.30 14.66
N TRP A 24 -1.00 -31.06 15.18
CA TRP A 24 -0.95 -29.87 14.34
C TRP A 24 0.42 -29.62 13.74
N ILE A 25 1.49 -29.92 14.49
CA ILE A 25 2.87 -29.87 14.00
C ILE A 25 3.02 -30.75 12.76
N GLU A 26 2.62 -32.02 12.85
CA GLU A 26 2.69 -32.99 11.75
C GLU A 26 1.94 -32.50 10.50
N ARG A 27 0.67 -32.10 10.65
CA ARG A 27 -0.17 -31.60 9.55
C ARG A 27 0.44 -30.40 8.83
N LEU A 28 1.03 -29.47 9.57
CA LEU A 28 1.64 -28.26 8.99
C LEU A 28 2.97 -28.59 8.30
N LEU A 29 3.75 -29.52 8.85
CA LEU A 29 4.99 -30.00 8.24
C LEU A 29 4.74 -30.73 6.92
N GLU A 30 3.69 -31.55 6.84
CA GLU A 30 3.21 -32.19 5.60
C GLU A 30 2.77 -31.15 4.56
N ALA A 31 2.13 -30.07 5.00
CA ALA A 31 1.73 -28.96 4.15
C ALA A 31 2.89 -28.06 3.68
N GLY A 32 4.13 -28.37 4.08
CA GLY A 32 5.34 -27.66 3.65
C GLY A 32 5.76 -26.49 4.53
N VAL A 33 5.16 -26.31 5.71
CA VAL A 33 5.64 -25.34 6.71
C VAL A 33 6.98 -25.82 7.26
N ARG A 34 7.94 -24.90 7.45
CA ARG A 34 9.31 -25.20 7.87
C ARG A 34 9.81 -24.38 9.05
N THR A 35 8.95 -23.54 9.63
CA THR A 35 9.22 -22.81 10.88
C THR A 35 7.93 -22.79 11.69
N LEU A 36 7.97 -23.24 12.94
CA LEU A 36 6.76 -23.45 13.76
C LEU A 36 7.14 -23.49 15.24
N GLN A 37 6.14 -23.32 16.10
CA GLN A 37 6.30 -23.33 17.56
C GLN A 37 5.27 -24.23 18.21
N LEU A 38 5.73 -25.13 19.08
CA LEU A 38 4.86 -25.89 19.98
C LEU A 38 4.68 -25.10 21.27
N ARG A 39 3.43 -24.76 21.60
CA ARG A 39 3.02 -24.02 22.78
C ARG A 39 1.89 -24.74 23.50
N ILE A 40 2.27 -25.66 24.37
CA ILE A 40 1.38 -26.29 25.34
C ILE A 40 1.31 -25.38 26.58
N LYS A 41 0.13 -25.24 27.20
CA LYS A 41 -0.08 -24.41 28.39
C LYS A 41 -0.53 -25.27 29.57
N ASP A 42 -0.25 -24.78 30.78
CA ASP A 42 -0.85 -25.26 32.04
C ASP A 42 -0.61 -26.75 32.34
N ARG A 43 0.55 -27.29 31.94
CA ARG A 43 0.97 -28.70 32.18
C ARG A 43 2.39 -28.79 32.72
N ARG A 44 2.66 -29.81 33.54
CA ARG A 44 3.99 -30.07 34.12
C ARG A 44 4.90 -30.73 33.10
N ASP A 45 6.22 -30.56 33.25
CA ASP A 45 7.24 -31.17 32.38
C ASP A 45 7.02 -32.67 32.16
N SER A 46 6.73 -33.43 33.21
CA SER A 46 6.48 -34.88 33.13
C SER A 46 5.27 -35.25 32.26
N GLU A 47 4.33 -34.32 32.07
CA GLU A 47 3.10 -34.55 31.30
C GLU A 47 3.29 -34.17 29.83
N VAL A 48 4.22 -33.28 29.51
CA VAL A 48 4.47 -32.78 28.15
C VAL A 48 5.74 -33.35 27.52
N GLU A 49 6.57 -34.06 28.28
CA GLU A 49 7.86 -34.57 27.80
C GLU A 49 7.72 -35.44 26.55
N ASP A 50 6.75 -36.35 26.52
CA ASP A 50 6.48 -37.20 25.35
C ASP A 50 6.06 -36.37 24.12
N ASP A 51 5.23 -35.34 24.32
CA ASP A 51 4.79 -34.43 23.26
C ASP A 51 5.98 -33.62 22.70
N VAL A 52 6.87 -33.15 23.57
CA VAL A 52 8.08 -32.42 23.19
C VAL A 52 9.04 -33.31 22.41
N ILE A 53 9.27 -34.55 22.86
CA ILE A 53 10.11 -35.54 22.16
C ILE A 53 9.55 -35.80 20.76
N ALA A 54 8.24 -36.07 20.66
CA ALA A 54 7.59 -36.36 19.38
C ALA A 54 7.66 -35.16 18.42
N ALA A 55 7.42 -33.93 18.92
CA ALA A 55 7.51 -32.73 18.11
C ALA A 55 8.96 -32.48 17.62
N ILE A 56 9.97 -32.65 18.48
CA ILE A 56 11.38 -32.52 18.09
C ILE A 56 11.75 -33.56 17.02
N ALA A 57 11.30 -34.81 17.16
CA ALA A 57 11.50 -35.85 16.17
C ALA A 57 10.91 -35.48 14.81
N LEU A 58 9.67 -34.95 14.77
CA LEU A 58 9.05 -34.42 13.56
C LEU A 58 9.83 -33.24 12.97
N GLY A 59 10.27 -32.31 13.81
CA GLY A 59 11.10 -31.17 13.40
C GLY A 59 12.38 -31.62 12.70
N ARG A 60 13.06 -32.65 13.24
CA ARG A 60 14.25 -33.24 12.61
C ARG A 60 13.92 -33.96 11.31
N HIS A 61 12.87 -34.78 11.29
CA HIS A 61 12.43 -35.54 10.11
C HIS A 61 12.14 -34.63 8.91
N TYR A 62 11.44 -33.52 9.14
CA TYR A 62 11.06 -32.57 8.09
C TYR A 62 12.08 -31.43 7.86
N HIS A 63 13.24 -31.48 8.52
CA HIS A 63 14.24 -30.40 8.52
C HIS A 63 13.63 -29.02 8.82
N ALA A 64 12.73 -28.99 9.80
CA ALA A 64 12.00 -27.81 10.21
C ALA A 64 12.62 -27.13 11.44
N ARG A 65 12.40 -25.83 11.51
CA ARG A 65 12.83 -24.95 12.58
C ARG A 65 11.73 -24.90 13.64
N LEU A 66 11.75 -25.89 14.53
CA LEU A 66 10.76 -26.04 15.59
C LEU A 66 11.26 -25.40 16.91
N PHE A 67 10.49 -24.44 17.42
CA PHE A 67 10.72 -23.85 18.73
C PHE A 67 9.81 -24.46 19.78
N ILE A 68 10.37 -24.79 20.94
CA ILE A 68 9.62 -25.24 22.12
C ILE A 68 9.36 -24.05 23.02
N ASN A 69 8.09 -23.79 23.34
CA ASN A 69 7.70 -22.66 24.18
C ASN A 69 7.79 -23.02 25.68
N ASP A 70 8.42 -22.16 26.47
CA ASP A 70 8.55 -22.16 27.95
C ASP A 70 9.26 -23.40 28.57
N TYR A 71 9.12 -24.60 28.00
CA TYR A 71 9.76 -25.85 28.45
C TYR A 71 11.24 -25.95 28.06
N TRP A 72 12.06 -25.00 28.52
CA TRP A 72 13.47 -24.86 28.14
C TRP A 72 14.35 -26.01 28.61
N GLN A 73 14.08 -26.58 29.79
CA GLN A 73 14.82 -27.73 30.33
C GLN A 73 14.63 -28.97 29.45
N LEU A 74 13.39 -29.24 29.03
CA LEU A 74 13.08 -30.31 28.08
C LEU A 74 13.69 -30.05 26.71
N ALA A 75 13.68 -28.80 26.24
CA ALA A 75 14.31 -28.42 24.99
C ALA A 75 15.84 -28.66 25.00
N ILE A 76 16.52 -28.38 26.12
CA ILE A 76 17.94 -28.71 26.32
C ILE A 76 18.13 -30.23 26.38
N LYS A 77 17.37 -30.92 27.25
CA LYS A 77 17.45 -32.37 27.46
C LYS A 77 17.33 -33.14 26.15
N HIS A 78 16.42 -32.72 25.27
CA HIS A 78 16.11 -33.38 24.00
C HIS A 78 16.72 -32.73 22.77
N GLN A 79 17.55 -31.69 22.95
CA GLN A 79 18.29 -31.00 21.89
C GLN A 79 17.37 -30.46 20.76
N ALA A 80 16.45 -29.57 21.13
CA ALA A 80 15.53 -28.92 20.20
C ALA A 80 16.28 -28.01 19.19
N TYR A 81 15.57 -27.42 18.23
CA TYR A 81 16.17 -26.40 17.35
C TYR A 81 16.32 -25.05 18.06
N GLY A 82 15.38 -24.72 18.94
CA GLY A 82 15.39 -23.51 19.76
C GLY A 82 14.28 -23.50 20.81
N VAL A 83 14.39 -22.54 21.71
CA VAL A 83 13.42 -22.23 22.76
C VAL A 83 12.77 -20.89 22.47
N HIS A 84 11.49 -20.76 22.78
CA HIS A 84 10.78 -19.49 22.81
C HIS A 84 10.28 -19.22 24.23
N LEU A 85 10.55 -18.03 24.77
CA LEU A 85 10.18 -17.67 26.15
C LEU A 85 9.23 -16.46 26.17
N GLY A 86 8.29 -16.47 27.11
CA GLY A 86 7.63 -15.26 27.60
C GLY A 86 8.53 -14.42 28.51
N GLN A 87 8.02 -13.28 28.98
CA GLN A 87 8.78 -12.40 29.88
C GLN A 87 9.01 -13.01 31.27
N GLU A 88 7.97 -13.61 31.86
CA GLU A 88 8.05 -14.26 33.17
C GLU A 88 9.08 -15.41 33.18
N ASP A 89 9.11 -16.20 32.10
CA ASP A 89 10.09 -17.27 31.95
C ASP A 89 11.49 -16.73 31.68
N LEU A 90 11.63 -15.59 31.00
CA LEU A 90 12.94 -14.99 30.71
C LEU A 90 13.70 -14.61 31.99
N GLU A 91 12.99 -14.17 33.03
CA GLU A 91 13.59 -13.79 34.32
C GLU A 91 14.06 -15.00 35.14
N THR A 92 13.35 -16.12 35.03
CA THR A 92 13.57 -17.32 35.85
C THR A 92 14.43 -18.38 35.16
N THR A 93 14.64 -18.25 33.85
CA THR A 93 15.38 -19.21 33.04
C THR A 93 16.89 -19.00 33.11
N ASP A 94 17.65 -20.10 33.22
CA ASP A 94 19.10 -20.08 33.01
C ASP A 94 19.45 -19.96 31.51
N LEU A 95 19.59 -18.72 31.07
CA LEU A 95 19.96 -18.39 29.69
C LEU A 95 21.37 -18.88 29.31
N SER A 96 22.28 -19.07 30.28
CA SER A 96 23.60 -19.62 30.04
C SER A 96 23.49 -21.11 29.67
N ALA A 97 22.62 -21.86 30.34
CA ALA A 97 22.37 -23.27 30.00
C ALA A 97 21.84 -23.44 28.56
N ILE A 98 20.87 -22.62 28.14
CA ILE A 98 20.34 -22.63 26.76
C ILE A 98 21.45 -22.31 25.75
N ARG A 99 22.30 -21.33 26.06
CA ARG A 99 23.42 -20.90 25.22
C ARG A 99 24.47 -22.00 25.08
N GLN A 100 24.86 -22.63 26.20
CA GLN A 100 25.82 -23.73 26.22
C GLN A 100 25.31 -24.96 25.47
N ALA A 101 24.00 -25.20 25.51
CA ALA A 101 23.34 -26.23 24.71
C ALA A 101 23.26 -25.91 23.21
N GLY A 102 23.69 -24.71 22.78
CA GLY A 102 23.69 -24.30 21.38
C GLY A 102 22.29 -24.08 20.80
N LEU A 103 21.29 -23.84 21.65
CA LEU A 103 19.92 -23.62 21.23
C LEU A 103 19.69 -22.17 20.83
N ARG A 104 18.77 -21.93 19.91
CA ARG A 104 18.32 -20.58 19.54
C ARG A 104 17.32 -20.06 20.55
N LEU A 105 17.34 -18.76 20.81
CA LEU A 105 16.40 -18.13 21.73
C LEU A 105 15.47 -17.17 20.99
N GLY A 106 14.17 -17.36 21.14
CA GLY A 106 13.14 -16.39 20.80
C GLY A 106 12.52 -15.81 22.07
N VAL A 107 12.20 -14.52 22.07
CA VAL A 107 11.54 -13.85 23.20
C VAL A 107 10.29 -13.13 22.72
N SER A 108 9.16 -13.33 23.39
CA SER A 108 7.93 -12.57 23.13
C SER A 108 7.95 -11.23 23.86
N THR A 109 7.59 -10.13 23.18
CA THR A 109 7.50 -8.78 23.76
C THR A 109 6.19 -8.11 23.36
N HIS A 110 5.62 -7.32 24.26
CA HIS A 110 4.32 -6.67 24.11
C HIS A 110 4.37 -5.18 24.39
N ASP A 111 5.49 -4.65 24.92
CA ASP A 111 5.74 -3.21 25.11
C ASP A 111 7.22 -2.80 25.07
N ASP A 112 7.45 -1.49 25.17
CA ASP A 112 8.77 -0.85 25.19
C ASP A 112 9.71 -1.44 26.25
N MET A 113 9.20 -1.64 27.47
CA MET A 113 10.02 -2.14 28.57
C MET A 113 10.39 -3.60 28.36
N GLU A 114 9.44 -4.41 27.89
CA GLU A 114 9.69 -5.82 27.53
C GLU A 114 10.72 -5.96 26.40
N ILE A 115 10.76 -5.01 25.45
CA ILE A 115 11.78 -4.97 24.40
C ILE A 115 13.16 -4.71 24.98
N ASP A 116 13.31 -3.74 25.87
CA ASP A 116 14.59 -3.42 26.50
C ASP A 116 15.13 -4.60 27.33
N VAL A 117 14.25 -5.26 28.08
CA VAL A 117 14.59 -6.49 28.81
C VAL A 117 14.98 -7.62 27.84
N ALA A 118 14.22 -7.83 26.78
CA ALA A 118 14.53 -8.84 25.78
C ALA A 118 15.87 -8.57 25.06
N LEU A 119 16.19 -7.31 24.77
CA LEU A 119 17.46 -6.93 24.14
C LEU A 119 18.66 -7.24 25.03
N ALA A 120 18.54 -7.08 26.35
CA ALA A 120 19.61 -7.41 27.29
C ALA A 120 19.98 -8.90 27.24
N ALA A 121 19.01 -9.78 26.96
CA ALA A 121 19.24 -11.21 26.76
C ALA A 121 19.93 -11.56 25.43
N ARG A 122 20.04 -10.60 24.50
CA ARG A 122 20.62 -10.77 23.14
C ARG A 122 20.13 -12.03 22.40
N PRO A 123 18.80 -12.26 22.29
CA PRO A 123 18.22 -13.47 21.68
C PRO A 123 18.48 -13.56 20.18
N SER A 124 18.22 -14.76 19.62
CA SER A 124 18.27 -15.02 18.18
C SER A 124 17.21 -14.22 17.40
N TYR A 125 16.04 -13.99 18.01
CA TYR A 125 14.99 -13.10 17.49
C TYR A 125 14.04 -12.64 18.62
N ILE A 126 13.33 -11.55 18.37
CA ILE A 126 12.25 -11.04 19.24
C ILE A 126 10.93 -11.14 18.48
N ALA A 127 9.89 -11.67 19.12
CA ALA A 127 8.55 -11.75 18.59
C ALA A 127 7.68 -10.68 19.24
N LEU A 128 7.21 -9.72 18.43
CA LEU A 128 6.27 -8.72 18.90
C LEU A 128 4.86 -9.32 18.92
N GLY A 129 4.21 -9.26 20.08
CA GLY A 129 2.87 -9.77 20.34
C GLY A 129 1.79 -8.99 19.60
N HIS A 130 0.60 -8.88 20.19
CA HIS A 130 -0.51 -8.17 19.55
C HIS A 130 -0.18 -6.67 19.39
N VAL A 131 0.26 -6.28 18.18
CA VAL A 131 0.44 -4.87 17.78
C VAL A 131 -0.92 -4.15 17.69
N PHE A 132 -2.03 -4.90 17.64
CA PHE A 132 -3.39 -4.39 17.55
C PHE A 132 -4.25 -4.90 18.72
N PRO A 133 -5.11 -4.06 19.32
CA PRO A 133 -6.09 -4.53 20.29
C PRO A 133 -7.09 -5.49 19.62
N THR A 134 -7.33 -6.65 20.25
CA THR A 134 -8.32 -7.65 19.79
C THR A 134 -9.55 -7.61 20.69
N GLN A 135 -10.75 -7.54 20.13
CA GLN A 135 -12.03 -7.49 20.87
C GLN A 135 -12.39 -8.80 21.61
N THR A 136 -11.60 -9.86 21.47
CA THR A 136 -11.89 -11.21 21.97
C THR A 136 -11.19 -11.59 23.28
N LYS A 137 -10.48 -10.67 23.93
CA LYS A 137 -9.84 -10.90 25.24
C LYS A 137 -10.22 -9.79 26.21
N THR A 138 -10.94 -10.14 27.27
CA THR A 138 -11.42 -9.21 28.31
C THR A 138 -10.27 -8.64 29.15
N ASP A 139 -9.11 -9.30 29.16
CA ASP A 139 -7.86 -8.87 29.82
C ASP A 139 -6.77 -8.47 28.81
N ALA A 140 -7.13 -7.71 27.77
CA ALA A 140 -6.14 -7.14 26.87
C ALA A 140 -5.44 -5.96 27.56
N PHE A 141 -4.29 -6.23 28.20
CA PHE A 141 -3.30 -5.20 28.51
C PHE A 141 -3.10 -4.28 27.28
N ARG A 142 -2.88 -2.98 27.55
CA ARG A 142 -2.65 -1.94 26.54
C ARG A 142 -1.70 -2.47 25.47
N ALA A 143 -2.21 -2.68 24.25
CA ALA A 143 -1.37 -2.97 23.10
C ALA A 143 -0.29 -1.89 23.02
N ALA A 144 0.99 -2.28 22.99
CA ALA A 144 2.03 -1.28 22.85
C ALA A 144 1.86 -0.54 21.54
N GLY A 145 1.72 0.77 21.68
CA GLY A 145 1.81 1.68 20.55
C GLY A 145 3.13 1.43 19.80
N PRO A 146 3.12 1.45 18.45
CA PRO A 146 4.32 1.26 17.63
C PRO A 146 5.47 2.27 17.81
N ARG A 147 5.40 3.26 18.72
CA ARG A 147 6.58 4.00 19.24
C ARG A 147 7.70 3.04 19.67
N ALA A 148 7.33 1.90 20.24
CA ALA A 148 8.24 0.83 20.63
C ALA A 148 8.91 0.09 19.47
N ALA A 149 8.24 0.02 18.32
CA ALA A 149 8.80 -0.57 17.12
C ALA A 149 9.71 0.41 16.35
N CYS A 150 9.53 1.72 16.52
CA CYS A 150 10.13 2.74 15.68
C CYS A 150 11.27 3.56 16.31
N GLN A 151 11.42 3.63 17.64
CA GLN A 151 12.41 4.54 18.25
C GLN A 151 13.85 4.01 18.36
N THR A 152 14.16 2.75 18.01
CA THR A 152 15.49 2.18 18.36
C THR A 152 16.36 1.62 17.21
N TYR A 153 15.94 1.61 15.94
CA TYR A 153 16.58 0.65 14.99
C TYR A 153 17.04 1.20 13.63
N SER A 154 18.34 1.55 13.56
CA SER A 154 19.15 1.64 12.32
C SER A 154 19.76 0.28 11.91
N THR A 155 19.12 -0.83 12.31
CA THR A 155 19.52 -2.21 11.94
C THR A 155 18.29 -3.12 11.76
N PRO A 156 18.30 -4.09 10.84
CA PRO A 156 17.09 -4.73 10.32
C PRO A 156 16.58 -5.85 11.23
N TRP A 157 15.52 -5.63 12.01
CA TRP A 157 14.84 -6.68 12.80
C TRP A 157 13.31 -6.72 12.61
N ARG A 158 12.69 -7.86 12.97
CA ARG A 158 11.62 -8.53 12.20
C ARG A 158 10.39 -8.86 13.07
N ILE A 159 9.21 -8.36 12.67
CA ILE A 159 7.90 -8.71 13.24
C ILE A 159 7.37 -10.00 12.59
N THR A 160 6.96 -10.98 13.39
CA THR A 160 6.09 -12.10 12.96
C THR A 160 4.85 -12.10 13.84
N PRO A 161 3.67 -11.69 13.35
CA PRO A 161 2.46 -11.75 14.14
C PRO A 161 2.07 -13.22 14.36
N PRO A 162 1.66 -13.63 15.59
CA PRO A 162 1.16 -14.97 15.83
C PRO A 162 -0.22 -15.11 15.18
N TRP A 163 -0.32 -15.92 14.12
CA TRP A 163 -1.60 -16.34 13.57
C TRP A 163 -2.22 -17.38 14.50
N ARG A 164 -3.26 -17.02 15.26
CA ARG A 164 -4.16 -17.99 15.88
C ARG A 164 -5.34 -18.23 14.93
N SER A 165 -5.50 -19.49 14.55
CA SER A 165 -6.72 -20.15 14.05
C SER A 165 -7.86 -19.21 13.61
N ALA A 166 -7.78 -18.70 12.39
CA ALA A 166 -8.97 -18.36 11.62
C ALA A 166 -9.33 -19.61 10.81
N GLU A 167 -10.57 -20.07 10.92
CA GLU A 167 -11.12 -21.13 10.08
C GLU A 167 -10.88 -20.80 8.60
N LEU A 168 -9.89 -21.45 8.00
CA LEU A 168 -9.72 -21.45 6.56
C LEU A 168 -10.81 -22.37 5.99
N ALA A 169 -11.91 -21.77 5.53
CA ALA A 169 -12.87 -22.46 4.69
C ALA A 169 -12.22 -22.75 3.32
N TRP A 170 -11.65 -23.95 3.16
CA TRP A 170 -11.13 -24.44 1.87
C TRP A 170 -12.27 -25.05 1.05
N LYS A 171 -12.52 -24.53 -0.17
CA LYS A 171 -13.45 -25.15 -1.12
C LYS A 171 -12.74 -26.26 -1.92
N ARG A 172 -13.26 -27.48 -1.77
CA ARG A 172 -12.85 -28.70 -2.49
C ARG A 172 -13.21 -28.60 -3.98
N ARG A 173 -12.23 -28.70 -4.89
CA ARG A 173 -12.48 -29.09 -6.28
C ARG A 173 -11.58 -30.27 -6.66
N ARG A 174 -12.21 -31.42 -6.92
CA ARG A 174 -11.66 -32.60 -7.60
C ARG A 174 -10.33 -33.16 -7.04
N GLY A 175 -10.31 -33.48 -5.76
CA GLY A 175 -9.51 -34.62 -5.26
C GLY A 175 -7.99 -34.47 -5.11
N TYR A 176 -7.37 -33.31 -5.37
CA TYR A 176 -5.94 -33.09 -5.11
C TYR A 176 -5.66 -31.69 -4.55
N TRP A 177 -4.83 -31.60 -3.52
CA TRP A 177 -4.27 -30.35 -3.00
C TRP A 177 -3.06 -29.95 -3.87
N ARG A 178 -3.06 -28.75 -4.47
CA ARG A 178 -1.89 -28.21 -5.20
C ARG A 178 -1.63 -26.75 -4.81
N PRO A 179 -0.37 -26.35 -4.56
CA PRO A 179 0.02 -24.95 -4.53
C PRO A 179 0.05 -24.37 -5.95
N ALA A 180 -0.36 -23.11 -6.11
CA ALA A 180 -0.26 -22.39 -7.37
C ALA A 180 1.24 -22.15 -7.70
N SER A 181 1.75 -22.86 -8.71
CA SER A 181 3.11 -22.71 -9.22
C SER A 181 3.23 -21.47 -10.10
N ALA A 182 4.11 -20.54 -9.74
CA ALA A 182 4.73 -19.59 -10.65
C ALA A 182 6.23 -19.92 -10.75
N ALA A 183 6.56 -20.91 -11.57
CA ALA A 183 7.93 -21.19 -11.98
C ALA A 183 8.05 -20.90 -13.48
N SER A 184 8.39 -19.65 -13.83
CA SER A 184 8.97 -19.34 -15.13
C SER A 184 10.47 -19.15 -14.96
N ARG A 185 11.24 -19.99 -15.65
CA ARG A 185 12.71 -19.94 -15.72
C ARG A 185 13.14 -18.57 -16.26
N TRP A 186 13.83 -17.80 -15.44
CA TRP A 186 14.65 -16.67 -15.90
C TRP A 186 16.07 -17.19 -16.15
N SER A 187 16.43 -17.32 -17.42
CA SER A 187 17.81 -17.49 -17.86
C SER A 187 18.48 -16.12 -17.86
N ALA A 188 19.50 -15.93 -17.03
CA ALA A 188 20.31 -14.71 -17.03
C ALA A 188 21.13 -14.61 -18.33
N PRO A 189 21.16 -13.46 -19.04
CA PRO A 189 22.14 -13.23 -20.08
C PRO A 189 23.50 -12.91 -19.44
N SER A 190 24.58 -13.46 -20.01
CA SER A 190 25.95 -13.17 -19.57
C SER A 190 26.36 -11.72 -19.89
N PRO A 191 27.28 -11.12 -19.13
CA PRO A 191 27.64 -9.71 -19.31
C PRO A 191 28.59 -9.56 -20.51
N ARG A 192 28.09 -9.04 -21.63
CA ARG A 192 28.94 -8.44 -22.66
C ARG A 192 29.32 -7.02 -22.23
N ARG A 193 30.63 -6.80 -22.04
CA ARG A 193 31.26 -5.49 -21.89
C ARG A 193 30.87 -4.59 -23.07
N ARG A 194 30.23 -3.45 -22.79
CA ARG A 194 30.26 -2.27 -23.67
C ARG A 194 30.34 -0.99 -22.84
N THR A 195 31.22 -0.14 -23.33
CA THR A 195 31.80 1.08 -22.76
C THR A 195 30.89 2.29 -22.92
N GLY A 196 30.95 3.21 -21.95
CA GLY A 196 30.68 4.64 -22.12
C GLY A 196 29.24 5.04 -22.44
N GLY A 197 28.46 5.39 -21.41
CA GLY A 197 27.17 6.06 -21.56
C GLY A 197 26.61 6.44 -20.19
N GLN A 198 26.46 7.72 -19.94
CA GLN A 198 25.93 8.29 -18.69
C GLN A 198 24.58 7.65 -18.33
N ARG A 199 24.44 7.22 -17.07
CA ARG A 199 23.17 6.73 -16.51
C ARG A 199 22.19 7.91 -16.34
N PRO A 200 20.90 7.79 -16.70
CA PRO A 200 19.91 8.81 -16.36
C PRO A 200 19.67 8.79 -14.84
N THR A 201 19.93 9.91 -14.18
CA THR A 201 19.73 10.12 -12.75
C THR A 201 18.32 10.64 -12.46
N ASN A 202 17.30 9.80 -12.59
CA ASN A 202 15.97 10.07 -12.02
C ASN A 202 15.69 9.07 -10.90
N CYS A 203 16.46 9.16 -9.82
CA CYS A 203 16.12 8.54 -8.55
C CYS A 203 15.22 9.51 -7.79
N TRP A 204 13.93 9.16 -7.68
CA TRP A 204 12.95 9.80 -6.80
C TRP A 204 13.56 10.01 -5.41
N ARG A 205 13.91 11.25 -5.06
CA ARG A 205 14.36 11.62 -3.72
C ARG A 205 13.14 11.59 -2.81
N TRP A 206 12.96 10.48 -2.08
CA TRP A 206 11.93 10.34 -1.05
C TRP A 206 12.07 11.46 -0.02
N ARG A 207 11.04 12.29 0.14
CA ARG A 207 10.98 13.26 1.25
C ARG A 207 10.62 12.53 2.54
N GLU A 208 11.36 12.89 3.60
CA GLU A 208 11.49 12.23 4.90
C GLU A 208 10.24 12.34 5.79
N ARG A 209 9.13 11.68 5.43
CA ARG A 209 8.10 11.36 6.42
C ARG A 209 7.96 9.85 6.55
N ALA A 210 8.60 9.29 7.57
CA ALA A 210 8.35 7.92 7.98
C ALA A 210 6.92 7.77 8.52
N MET A 211 6.28 6.64 8.22
CA MET A 211 4.96 6.32 8.76
C MET A 211 5.04 6.21 10.29
N ASN A 212 4.07 6.82 10.97
CA ASN A 212 3.88 6.61 12.40
C ASN A 212 2.78 5.59 12.67
N ASP A 213 2.59 5.28 13.95
CA ASP A 213 1.60 4.33 14.44
C ASP A 213 0.18 4.60 13.95
N HIS A 214 -0.20 5.87 13.93
CA HIS A 214 -1.51 6.30 13.51
C HIS A 214 -1.68 6.15 11.99
N ASP A 215 -0.62 6.42 11.20
CA ASP A 215 -0.61 6.11 9.76
C ASP A 215 -0.78 4.60 9.52
N PHE A 216 -0.08 3.76 10.28
CA PHE A 216 -0.18 2.30 10.16
C PHE A 216 -1.59 1.79 10.44
N MET A 217 -2.24 2.28 11.51
CA MET A 217 -3.63 1.95 11.81
C MET A 217 -4.59 2.40 10.71
N ARG A 218 -4.46 3.67 10.29
CA ARG A 218 -5.34 4.30 9.29
C ARG A 218 -5.26 3.59 7.93
N TYR A 219 -4.06 3.26 7.49
CA TYR A 219 -3.83 2.64 6.18
C TYR A 219 -3.71 1.11 6.24
N SER A 220 -3.98 0.49 7.39
CA SER A 220 -3.85 -0.96 7.62
C SER A 220 -4.45 -1.83 6.51
N ARG A 221 -5.63 -1.47 5.97
CA ARG A 221 -6.27 -2.22 4.88
C ARG A 221 -5.52 -2.15 3.55
N GLN A 222 -4.83 -1.06 3.27
CA GLN A 222 -3.98 -0.91 2.07
C GLN A 222 -2.62 -1.58 2.28
N LEU A 223 -2.07 -1.49 3.49
CA LEU A 223 -0.81 -2.12 3.86
C LEU A 223 -0.83 -3.65 3.76
N LEU A 224 -2.02 -4.27 3.88
CA LEU A 224 -2.20 -5.72 3.69
C LEU A 224 -2.11 -6.17 2.23
N LEU A 225 -2.21 -5.25 1.26
CA LEU A 225 -2.14 -5.58 -0.16
C LEU A 225 -0.67 -5.66 -0.60
N GLU A 226 -0.22 -6.79 -1.13
CA GLU A 226 1.17 -7.01 -1.55
C GLU A 226 1.67 -5.95 -2.55
N ASP A 227 0.79 -5.48 -3.43
CA ASP A 227 1.08 -4.46 -4.45
C ASP A 227 1.28 -3.04 -3.89
N ILE A 228 0.83 -2.79 -2.65
CA ILE A 228 1.04 -1.52 -1.95
C ILE A 228 2.06 -1.73 -0.84
N ALA A 229 1.75 -2.58 0.15
CA ALA A 229 2.56 -2.85 1.32
C ALA A 229 3.05 -1.55 2.00
N ILE A 230 4.09 -1.65 2.82
CA ILE A 230 4.68 -0.50 3.52
C ILE A 230 5.31 0.46 2.51
N GLU A 231 6.01 -0.08 1.52
CA GLU A 231 6.76 0.69 0.54
C GLU A 231 5.83 1.58 -0.28
N GLY A 232 4.77 1.02 -0.87
CA GLY A 232 3.78 1.75 -1.66
C GLY A 232 3.05 2.81 -0.86
N GLN A 233 2.70 2.53 0.40
CA GLN A 233 2.08 3.53 1.27
C GLN A 233 3.03 4.70 1.59
N GLN A 234 4.31 4.42 1.81
CA GLN A 234 5.34 5.47 1.95
C GLN A 234 5.44 6.32 0.68
N LYS A 235 5.32 5.71 -0.51
CA LYS A 235 5.28 6.49 -1.76
C LYS A 235 4.08 7.42 -1.79
N LEU A 236 2.89 6.91 -1.46
CA LEU A 236 1.66 7.73 -1.40
C LEU A 236 1.85 8.93 -0.46
N LEU A 237 2.36 8.69 0.75
CA LEU A 237 2.62 9.74 1.75
C LEU A 237 3.70 10.75 1.33
N ALA A 238 4.64 10.35 0.48
CA ALA A 238 5.64 11.24 -0.09
C ALA A 238 5.14 12.01 -1.33
N SER A 239 4.02 11.58 -1.93
CA SER A 239 3.54 12.08 -3.21
C SER A 239 2.72 13.37 -3.09
N ARG A 240 2.77 14.17 -4.16
CA ARG A 240 1.94 15.36 -4.38
C ARG A 240 1.05 15.17 -5.60
N VAL A 241 -0.26 15.35 -5.41
CA VAL A 241 -1.25 15.32 -6.48
C VAL A 241 -1.91 16.69 -6.64
N LEU A 242 -2.01 17.14 -7.88
CA LEU A 242 -2.80 18.32 -8.26
C LEU A 242 -4.14 17.87 -8.83
N ILE A 243 -5.24 18.33 -8.24
CA ILE A 243 -6.61 18.08 -8.70
C ILE A 243 -7.17 19.41 -9.22
N ILE A 244 -7.49 19.46 -10.51
CA ILE A 244 -8.03 20.66 -11.17
C ILE A 244 -9.51 20.43 -11.46
N GLY A 245 -10.37 21.17 -10.77
CA GLY A 245 -11.81 20.98 -10.73
C GLY A 245 -12.24 20.07 -9.58
N LEU A 246 -13.12 20.55 -8.72
CA LEU A 246 -13.66 19.87 -7.54
C LEU A 246 -15.16 19.56 -7.70
N GLY A 247 -15.60 19.44 -8.95
CA GLY A 247 -16.96 19.05 -9.32
C GLY A 247 -17.26 17.56 -9.12
N GLY A 248 -18.14 17.00 -9.97
CA GLY A 248 -18.58 15.60 -9.83
C GLY A 248 -17.46 14.56 -10.02
N LEU A 249 -16.38 14.93 -10.72
CA LEU A 249 -15.17 14.11 -10.88
C LEU A 249 -14.21 14.31 -9.70
N GLY A 250 -13.88 15.57 -9.40
CA GLY A 250 -12.88 15.91 -8.40
C GLY A 250 -13.29 15.60 -6.97
N SER A 251 -14.59 15.72 -6.65
CA SER A 251 -15.16 15.39 -5.34
C SER A 251 -14.81 13.96 -4.87
N PRO A 252 -15.22 12.88 -5.57
CA PRO A 252 -14.86 11.52 -5.19
C PRO A 252 -13.35 11.26 -5.34
N ALA A 253 -12.69 11.84 -6.35
CA ALA A 253 -11.25 11.64 -6.53
C ALA A 253 -10.46 12.14 -5.31
N ALA A 254 -10.75 13.35 -4.83
CA ALA A 254 -10.10 13.94 -3.68
C ALA A 254 -10.41 13.17 -2.37
N LEU A 255 -11.65 12.70 -2.19
CA LEU A 255 -12.04 11.88 -1.03
C LEU A 255 -11.19 10.60 -0.95
N TYR A 256 -11.09 9.85 -2.07
CA TYR A 256 -10.34 8.60 -2.09
C TYR A 256 -8.83 8.81 -1.98
N LEU A 257 -8.27 9.84 -2.64
CA LEU A 257 -6.84 10.13 -2.52
C LEU A 257 -6.46 10.61 -1.11
N ALA A 258 -7.33 11.39 -0.47
CA ALA A 258 -7.13 11.78 0.92
C ALA A 258 -7.19 10.59 1.87
N GLY A 259 -8.21 9.72 1.71
CA GLY A 259 -8.34 8.49 2.48
C GLY A 259 -7.19 7.49 2.24
N ALA A 260 -6.63 7.48 1.03
CA ALA A 260 -5.46 6.67 0.67
C ALA A 260 -4.14 7.19 1.26
N GLY A 261 -4.13 8.40 1.83
CA GLY A 261 -2.93 8.96 2.43
C GLY A 261 -1.95 9.53 1.40
N VAL A 262 -2.44 10.08 0.29
CA VAL A 262 -1.59 10.90 -0.58
C VAL A 262 -1.09 12.12 0.19
N GLY A 263 0.23 12.26 0.29
CA GLY A 263 0.90 13.18 1.21
C GLY A 263 0.51 14.64 1.07
N THR A 264 0.40 15.13 -0.17
CA THR A 264 -0.08 16.48 -0.47
C THR A 264 -1.13 16.46 -1.57
N LEU A 265 -2.30 17.05 -1.30
CA LEU A 265 -3.31 17.34 -2.31
C LEU A 265 -3.41 18.85 -2.53
N THR A 266 -3.21 19.28 -3.77
CA THR A 266 -3.49 20.65 -4.21
C THR A 266 -4.82 20.66 -4.93
N LEU A 267 -5.76 21.45 -4.42
CA LEU A 267 -7.17 21.46 -4.78
C LEU A 267 -7.47 22.79 -5.48
N ALA A 268 -7.53 22.78 -6.81
CA ALA A 268 -7.75 23.99 -7.61
C ALA A 268 -9.17 24.05 -8.17
N ASP A 269 -9.93 25.07 -7.78
CA ASP A 269 -11.27 25.35 -8.29
C ASP A 269 -11.63 26.82 -7.99
N ASP A 270 -12.16 27.54 -8.98
CA ASP A 270 -12.57 28.95 -8.87
C ASP A 270 -14.05 29.14 -8.55
N ASP A 271 -14.87 28.10 -8.57
CA ASP A 271 -16.30 28.20 -8.31
C ASP A 271 -16.63 28.19 -6.81
N ALA A 272 -17.81 28.71 -6.49
CA ALA A 272 -18.52 28.45 -5.25
C ALA A 272 -19.44 27.22 -5.36
N VAL A 273 -19.78 26.61 -4.22
CA VAL A 273 -20.77 25.52 -4.15
C VAL A 273 -22.17 26.08 -4.43
N HIS A 274 -22.90 25.44 -5.34
CA HIS A 274 -24.28 25.81 -5.67
C HIS A 274 -25.25 24.65 -5.41
N LEU A 275 -26.53 24.92 -5.11
CA LEU A 275 -27.55 23.89 -4.84
C LEU A 275 -27.61 22.80 -5.93
N SER A 276 -27.57 23.20 -7.20
CA SER A 276 -27.58 22.29 -8.36
C SER A 276 -26.35 21.36 -8.48
N ASN A 277 -25.33 21.58 -7.64
CA ASN A 277 -24.12 20.76 -7.58
C ASN A 277 -24.33 19.51 -6.71
N LEU A 278 -25.16 19.62 -5.66
CA LEU A 278 -25.24 18.64 -4.58
C LEU A 278 -25.76 17.26 -5.03
N GLN A 279 -26.43 17.16 -6.18
CA GLN A 279 -26.84 15.88 -6.75
C GLN A 279 -25.67 14.96 -7.16
N ARG A 280 -24.46 15.52 -7.37
CA ARG A 280 -23.28 14.77 -7.84
C ARG A 280 -21.96 15.13 -7.18
N GLN A 281 -21.87 16.27 -6.50
CA GLN A 281 -20.64 16.74 -5.85
C GLN A 281 -20.64 16.35 -4.37
N ILE A 282 -20.42 15.06 -4.13
CA ILE A 282 -20.61 14.39 -2.82
C ILE A 282 -19.64 14.86 -1.71
N LEU A 283 -18.69 15.72 -2.04
CA LEU A 283 -17.78 16.33 -1.07
C LEU A 283 -18.46 17.46 -0.28
N PHE A 284 -19.50 18.08 -0.85
CA PHE A 284 -20.17 19.25 -0.30
C PHE A 284 -21.53 18.91 0.28
N THR A 285 -22.00 19.77 1.18
CA THR A 285 -23.32 19.69 1.82
C THR A 285 -24.12 20.96 1.54
N SER A 286 -25.41 20.96 1.90
CA SER A 286 -26.24 22.18 1.81
C SER A 286 -25.71 23.33 2.68
N ALA A 287 -24.96 23.04 3.75
CA ALA A 287 -24.32 24.06 4.58
C ALA A 287 -23.11 24.72 3.90
N ASP A 288 -22.64 24.16 2.78
CA ASP A 288 -21.50 24.71 2.05
C ASP A 288 -21.89 25.65 0.90
N ILE A 289 -23.19 25.84 0.63
CA ILE A 289 -23.67 26.73 -0.44
C ILE A 289 -23.04 28.12 -0.31
N ASP A 290 -22.67 28.69 -1.46
CA ASP A 290 -21.94 29.97 -1.62
C ASP A 290 -20.50 29.99 -1.10
N ARG A 291 -20.02 28.94 -0.43
CA ARG A 291 -18.60 28.83 -0.06
C ARG A 291 -17.76 28.45 -1.28
N PRO A 292 -16.52 28.97 -1.40
CA PRO A 292 -15.58 28.53 -2.43
C PRO A 292 -15.32 27.02 -2.34
N LYS A 293 -15.44 26.31 -3.47
CA LYS A 293 -15.30 24.84 -3.52
C LYS A 293 -13.94 24.37 -3.00
N ALA A 294 -12.86 25.05 -3.38
CA ALA A 294 -11.51 24.70 -2.91
C ALA A 294 -11.38 24.81 -1.37
N ALA A 295 -11.97 25.83 -0.75
CA ALA A 295 -11.95 26.00 0.70
C ALA A 295 -12.84 25.00 1.44
N ALA A 296 -14.06 24.77 0.93
CA ALA A 296 -14.99 23.78 1.49
C ALA A 296 -14.40 22.36 1.39
N ALA A 297 -13.79 22.02 0.26
CA ALA A 297 -13.09 20.76 0.04
C ALA A 297 -11.94 20.56 1.03
N GLN A 298 -11.09 21.58 1.21
CA GLN A 298 -10.00 21.52 2.19
C GLN A 298 -10.53 21.27 3.60
N THR A 299 -11.59 21.97 4.02
CA THR A 299 -12.22 21.77 5.34
C THR A 299 -12.68 20.33 5.50
N ARG A 300 -13.41 19.79 4.51
CA ARG A 300 -13.97 18.45 4.58
C ARG A 300 -12.91 17.36 4.55
N LEU A 301 -11.87 17.52 3.73
CA LEU A 301 -10.79 16.54 3.60
C LEU A 301 -9.87 16.56 4.83
N SER A 302 -9.67 17.71 5.48
CA SER A 302 -8.95 17.80 6.77
C SER A 302 -9.64 16.99 7.87
N GLN A 303 -10.97 16.98 7.89
CA GLN A 303 -11.74 16.15 8.83
C GLN A 303 -11.59 14.65 8.53
N LEU A 304 -11.51 14.29 7.24
CA LEU A 304 -11.32 12.90 6.82
C LEU A 304 -9.92 12.38 7.16
N ASN A 305 -8.89 13.15 6.81
CA ASN A 305 -7.50 12.78 7.04
C ASN A 305 -6.68 14.02 7.44
N PRO A 306 -6.51 14.28 8.75
CA PRO A 306 -5.77 15.45 9.24
C PRO A 306 -4.25 15.32 9.07
N GLN A 307 -3.74 14.16 8.63
CA GLN A 307 -2.30 13.89 8.57
C GLN A 307 -1.68 14.26 7.21
N ILE A 308 -2.48 14.59 6.21
CA ILE A 308 -2.00 14.97 4.88
C ILE A 308 -2.01 16.48 4.73
N LYS A 309 -1.18 17.00 3.82
CA LYS A 309 -1.15 18.42 3.50
C LYS A 309 -2.21 18.72 2.44
N LEU A 310 -3.10 19.67 2.73
CA LEU A 310 -4.13 20.12 1.80
C LEU A 310 -3.87 21.59 1.44
N VAL A 311 -3.77 21.89 0.15
CA VAL A 311 -3.56 23.24 -0.37
C VAL A 311 -4.77 23.62 -1.23
N ALA A 312 -5.59 24.56 -0.76
CA ALA A 312 -6.70 25.10 -1.53
C ALA A 312 -6.24 26.26 -2.42
N LEU A 313 -6.54 26.20 -3.71
CA LEU A 313 -6.31 27.27 -4.68
C LEU A 313 -7.66 27.72 -5.24
N GLN A 314 -8.15 28.86 -4.74
CA GLN A 314 -9.40 29.50 -5.18
C GLN A 314 -9.16 30.35 -6.45
N GLN A 315 -8.67 29.70 -7.51
CA GLN A 315 -8.36 30.38 -8.76
C GLN A 315 -8.44 29.41 -9.95
N ARG A 316 -8.73 29.98 -11.12
CA ARG A 316 -8.67 29.26 -12.38
C ARG A 316 -7.22 29.15 -12.83
N LEU A 317 -6.65 27.96 -12.70
CA LEU A 317 -5.28 27.72 -13.15
C LEU A 317 -5.16 27.88 -14.67
N SER A 318 -4.30 28.80 -15.09
CA SER A 318 -3.96 29.07 -16.48
C SER A 318 -2.53 29.60 -16.58
N GLY A 319 -1.95 29.57 -17.78
CA GLY A 319 -0.62 30.12 -18.07
C GLY A 319 0.47 29.67 -17.10
N GLU A 320 1.24 30.61 -16.58
CA GLU A 320 2.35 30.35 -15.65
C GLU A 320 1.90 29.74 -14.32
N ALA A 321 0.73 30.15 -13.79
CA ALA A 321 0.21 29.59 -12.54
C ALA A 321 -0.09 28.09 -12.68
N LEU A 322 -0.66 27.69 -13.82
CA LEU A 322 -0.88 26.27 -14.14
C LEU A 322 0.46 25.52 -14.24
N ARG A 323 1.42 26.04 -15.02
CA ARG A 323 2.74 25.42 -15.18
C ARG A 323 3.46 25.25 -13.84
N ALA A 324 3.40 26.26 -12.98
CA ALA A 324 4.03 26.24 -11.66
C ALA A 324 3.45 25.16 -10.74
N GLU A 325 2.14 24.91 -10.77
CA GLU A 325 1.53 23.84 -9.97
C GLU A 325 1.73 22.45 -10.58
N VAL A 326 1.70 22.33 -11.91
CA VAL A 326 2.02 21.07 -12.61
C VAL A 326 3.46 20.62 -12.32
N ALA A 327 4.42 21.56 -12.33
CA ALA A 327 5.83 21.27 -12.05
C ALA A 327 6.08 20.74 -10.62
N LYS A 328 5.17 21.00 -9.68
CA LYS A 328 5.27 20.52 -8.29
C LYS A 328 4.63 19.13 -8.10
N ALA A 329 3.74 18.72 -9.00
CA ALA A 329 2.94 17.52 -8.85
C ALA A 329 3.66 16.29 -9.41
N ASP A 330 3.50 15.15 -8.73
CA ASP A 330 3.91 13.85 -9.26
C ASP A 330 2.88 13.30 -10.25
N VAL A 331 1.59 13.63 -10.04
CA VAL A 331 0.49 13.30 -10.95
C VAL A 331 -0.54 14.44 -10.93
N VAL A 332 -1.08 14.77 -12.10
CA VAL A 332 -2.18 15.72 -12.27
C VAL A 332 -3.47 14.98 -12.59
N LEU A 333 -4.57 15.36 -11.94
CA LEU A 333 -5.92 14.93 -12.29
C LEU A 333 -6.65 16.10 -12.95
N ASP A 334 -7.05 15.88 -14.20
CA ASP A 334 -7.99 16.75 -14.89
C ASP A 334 -9.42 16.30 -14.59
N CYS A 335 -10.08 17.07 -13.74
CA CYS A 335 -11.46 16.90 -13.30
C CYS A 335 -12.35 18.06 -13.78
N THR A 336 -11.91 18.80 -14.81
CA THR A 336 -12.62 19.94 -15.38
C THR A 336 -13.73 19.48 -16.35
N ASP A 337 -14.59 20.38 -16.81
CA ASP A 337 -15.71 20.05 -17.72
C ASP A 337 -15.69 20.81 -19.05
N ASN A 338 -14.62 21.57 -19.33
CA ASN A 338 -14.49 22.37 -20.56
C ASN A 338 -13.23 22.00 -21.36
N MET A 339 -13.33 22.02 -22.69
CA MET A 339 -12.27 21.53 -23.58
C MET A 339 -11.00 22.39 -23.51
N VAL A 340 -11.14 23.71 -23.39
CA VAL A 340 -10.02 24.66 -23.38
C VAL A 340 -9.07 24.39 -22.20
N THR A 341 -9.62 24.23 -20.99
CA THR A 341 -8.83 23.91 -19.80
C THR A 341 -8.16 22.54 -19.92
N ARG A 342 -8.84 21.53 -20.48
CA ARG A 342 -8.25 20.19 -20.69
C ARG A 342 -7.05 20.24 -21.62
N GLN A 343 -7.13 21.01 -22.71
CA GLN A 343 -6.02 21.19 -23.64
C GLN A 343 -4.84 21.92 -22.98
N ALA A 344 -5.11 22.96 -22.18
CA ALA A 344 -4.07 23.69 -21.43
C ALA A 344 -3.37 22.79 -20.38
N ILE A 345 -4.13 22.01 -19.61
CA ILE A 345 -3.59 21.03 -18.66
C ILE A 345 -2.72 20.01 -19.37
N ASN A 346 -3.20 19.45 -20.48
CA ASN A 346 -2.44 18.51 -21.30
C ASN A 346 -1.12 19.11 -21.80
N ALA A 347 -1.15 20.32 -22.35
CA ALA A 347 0.06 20.99 -22.84
C ALA A 347 1.09 21.20 -21.71
N ALA A 348 0.65 21.69 -20.54
CA ALA A 348 1.51 21.86 -19.38
C ALA A 348 2.10 20.54 -18.88
N CYS A 349 1.29 19.48 -18.80
CA CYS A 349 1.75 18.14 -18.37
C CYS A 349 2.79 17.55 -19.33
N VAL A 350 2.58 17.67 -20.65
CA VAL A 350 3.54 17.20 -21.65
C VAL A 350 4.84 17.99 -21.58
N ALA A 351 4.77 19.32 -21.46
CA ALA A 351 5.95 20.18 -21.40
C ALA A 351 6.82 19.92 -20.15
N LEU A 352 6.21 19.49 -19.04
CA LEU A 352 6.87 19.28 -17.75
C LEU A 352 7.11 17.81 -17.42
N ASP A 353 6.79 16.90 -18.34
CA ASP A 353 6.85 15.45 -18.14
C ASP A 353 6.11 14.97 -16.88
N THR A 354 4.98 15.59 -16.56
CA THR A 354 4.14 15.20 -15.41
C THR A 354 2.99 14.30 -15.88
N PRO A 355 2.83 13.08 -15.35
CA PRO A 355 1.69 12.21 -15.64
C PRO A 355 0.32 12.89 -15.46
N LEU A 356 -0.60 12.62 -16.39
CA LEU A 356 -1.96 13.16 -16.40
C LEU A 356 -2.99 12.03 -16.38
N VAL A 357 -3.93 12.10 -15.44
CA VAL A 357 -5.12 11.25 -15.37
C VAL A 357 -6.33 12.11 -15.67
N THR A 358 -6.90 11.97 -16.88
CA THR A 358 -8.03 12.78 -17.35
C THR A 358 -9.27 11.93 -17.53
N ALA A 359 -10.42 12.44 -17.07
CA ALA A 359 -11.71 11.82 -17.26
C ALA A 359 -12.79 12.83 -17.62
N SER A 360 -13.86 12.37 -18.25
CA SER A 360 -15.05 13.17 -18.57
C SER A 360 -16.31 12.31 -18.41
N ALA A 361 -17.47 12.95 -18.20
CA ALA A 361 -18.74 12.25 -18.19
C ALA A 361 -19.87 13.18 -18.65
N VAL A 362 -20.76 12.69 -19.51
CA VAL A 362 -21.94 13.43 -20.00
C VAL A 362 -23.11 12.47 -20.13
N GLY A 363 -24.28 12.83 -19.59
CA GLY A 363 -25.47 11.96 -19.59
C GLY A 363 -25.22 10.63 -18.88
N PHE A 364 -25.11 9.55 -19.67
CA PHE A 364 -24.82 8.19 -19.23
C PHE A 364 -23.44 7.69 -19.67
N GLY A 365 -22.67 8.52 -20.36
CA GLY A 365 -21.34 8.18 -20.87
C GLY A 365 -20.24 8.66 -19.94
N GLY A 366 -19.19 7.85 -19.78
CA GLY A 366 -17.96 8.21 -19.07
C GLY A 366 -16.73 7.88 -19.91
N GLN A 367 -15.66 8.66 -19.76
CA GLN A 367 -14.38 8.44 -20.43
C GLN A 367 -13.23 8.62 -19.45
N LEU A 368 -12.17 7.82 -19.60
CA LEU A 368 -10.98 7.87 -18.75
C LEU A 368 -9.72 7.51 -19.55
N MET A 369 -8.66 8.31 -19.37
CA MET A 369 -7.34 8.08 -19.94
C MET A 369 -6.25 8.32 -18.89
N VAL A 370 -5.18 7.53 -18.97
CA VAL A 370 -3.95 7.72 -18.20
C VAL A 370 -2.83 7.98 -19.19
N LEU A 371 -2.30 9.19 -19.18
CA LEU A 371 -1.28 9.67 -20.10
C LEU A 371 0.01 9.91 -19.31
N THR A 372 1.10 9.26 -19.70
CA THR A 372 2.38 9.35 -18.97
C THR A 372 3.54 9.63 -19.92
N PRO A 373 4.63 10.26 -19.44
CA PRO A 373 5.91 10.23 -20.12
C PRO A 373 6.35 8.76 -20.41
N PRO A 374 7.09 8.51 -21.50
CA PRO A 374 7.57 9.45 -22.51
C PRO A 374 6.55 9.69 -23.64
N TRP A 375 5.24 9.68 -23.33
CA TRP A 375 4.15 10.03 -24.24
C TRP A 375 4.07 9.14 -25.48
N THR A 376 4.50 7.88 -25.36
CA THR A 376 4.59 6.92 -26.46
C THR A 376 3.26 6.67 -27.16
N GLN A 377 2.15 6.78 -26.44
CA GLN A 377 0.79 6.54 -26.94
C GLN A 377 0.08 7.83 -27.38
N GLY A 378 0.78 8.96 -27.33
CA GLY A 378 0.22 10.28 -27.60
C GLY A 378 -0.21 11.01 -26.33
N CYS A 379 -0.65 12.24 -26.53
CA CYS A 379 -1.24 13.06 -25.48
C CYS A 379 -2.72 13.32 -25.81
N TYR A 380 -3.44 14.08 -24.98
CA TYR A 380 -4.85 14.38 -25.19
C TYR A 380 -5.12 15.03 -26.56
N ARG A 381 -4.24 15.95 -26.99
CA ARG A 381 -4.28 16.62 -28.29
C ARG A 381 -4.12 15.67 -29.48
N CYS A 382 -3.50 14.49 -29.31
CA CYS A 382 -3.45 13.49 -30.38
C CYS A 382 -4.82 12.90 -30.69
N LEU A 383 -5.66 12.74 -29.67
CA LEU A 383 -7.00 12.21 -29.80
C LEU A 383 -7.94 13.32 -30.26
N TRP A 384 -7.93 14.47 -29.57
CA TRP A 384 -8.76 15.64 -29.86
C TRP A 384 -7.90 16.81 -30.33
N PRO A 385 -7.66 16.96 -31.65
CA PRO A 385 -6.80 18.01 -32.20
C PRO A 385 -7.47 19.39 -32.15
N GLU A 386 -8.78 19.43 -32.30
CA GLU A 386 -9.57 20.66 -32.25
C GLU A 386 -9.81 21.11 -30.81
N SER A 387 -9.91 22.42 -30.61
CA SER A 387 -10.25 23.02 -29.30
C SER A 387 -11.75 23.28 -29.15
N ASP A 388 -12.55 22.99 -30.18
CA ASP A 388 -13.98 23.29 -30.20
C ASP A 388 -14.73 22.49 -29.14
N GLU A 389 -15.66 23.16 -28.46
CA GLU A 389 -16.50 22.48 -27.49
C GLU A 389 -17.49 21.54 -28.21
N PRO A 390 -17.63 20.29 -27.75
CA PRO A 390 -18.70 19.43 -28.24
C PRO A 390 -20.05 20.09 -27.95
N GLN A 391 -20.98 20.06 -28.93
CA GLN A 391 -22.32 20.66 -28.82
C GLN A 391 -23.12 20.21 -27.58
N ARG A 392 -22.76 19.06 -26.97
CA ARG A 392 -23.34 18.53 -25.74
C ARG A 392 -22.28 18.43 -24.65
N ASN A 393 -22.42 19.25 -23.61
CA ASN A 393 -21.59 19.21 -22.41
C ASN A 393 -22.45 18.89 -21.17
N CYS A 394 -21.82 18.74 -20.00
CA CYS A 394 -22.51 18.41 -18.74
C CYS A 394 -23.67 19.36 -18.40
N ARG A 395 -23.57 20.63 -18.78
CA ARG A 395 -24.56 21.67 -18.49
C ARG A 395 -25.73 21.61 -19.46
N THR A 396 -25.49 21.29 -20.73
CA THR A 396 -26.52 21.28 -21.78
C THR A 396 -27.22 19.93 -21.95
N ALA A 397 -26.56 18.82 -21.61
CA ALA A 397 -27.13 17.47 -21.76
C ALA A 397 -27.53 16.81 -20.42
N GLY A 398 -27.15 17.40 -19.29
CA GLY A 398 -27.30 16.80 -17.97
C GLY A 398 -26.31 15.67 -17.70
N ILE A 399 -26.26 15.21 -16.45
CA ILE A 399 -25.33 14.15 -16.01
C ILE A 399 -25.89 13.39 -14.80
N VAL A 400 -25.80 12.06 -14.85
CA VAL A 400 -26.17 11.15 -13.76
C VAL A 400 -25.03 11.08 -12.74
N GLY A 401 -25.32 11.43 -11.48
CA GLY A 401 -24.33 11.50 -10.39
C GLY A 401 -23.41 10.27 -10.27
N PRO A 402 -23.93 9.04 -10.19
CA PRO A 402 -23.12 7.83 -10.17
C PRO A 402 -22.16 7.66 -11.35
N VAL A 403 -22.51 8.11 -12.56
CA VAL A 403 -21.66 7.97 -13.75
C VAL A 403 -20.40 8.83 -13.62
N VAL A 404 -20.58 10.12 -13.28
CA VAL A 404 -19.44 11.01 -13.04
C VAL A 404 -18.67 10.60 -11.78
N GLY A 405 -19.37 10.10 -10.76
CA GLY A 405 -18.77 9.59 -9.54
C GLY A 405 -17.82 8.41 -9.80
N MET A 406 -18.25 7.44 -10.61
CA MET A 406 -17.42 6.31 -11.02
C MET A 406 -16.16 6.77 -11.76
N MET A 407 -16.29 7.74 -12.68
CA MET A 407 -15.12 8.24 -13.42
C MET A 407 -14.10 8.91 -12.48
N GLY A 408 -14.55 9.74 -11.54
CA GLY A 408 -13.67 10.37 -10.55
C GLY A 408 -13.01 9.37 -9.60
N THR A 409 -13.74 8.36 -9.12
CA THR A 409 -13.19 7.26 -8.31
C THR A 409 -12.12 6.48 -9.08
N LEU A 410 -12.34 6.24 -10.39
CA LEU A 410 -11.34 5.58 -11.22
C LEU A 410 -10.11 6.46 -11.48
N GLN A 411 -10.25 7.79 -11.55
CA GLN A 411 -9.09 8.69 -11.58
C GLN A 411 -8.23 8.52 -10.32
N ALA A 412 -8.85 8.47 -9.14
CA ALA A 412 -8.13 8.22 -7.89
C ALA A 412 -7.45 6.84 -7.89
N LEU A 413 -8.13 5.80 -8.34
CA LEU A 413 -7.55 4.45 -8.42
C LEU A 413 -6.31 4.40 -9.31
N GLU A 414 -6.37 4.98 -10.51
CA GLU A 414 -5.19 5.00 -11.39
C GLU A 414 -4.06 5.84 -10.84
N THR A 415 -4.39 6.92 -10.12
CA THR A 415 -3.39 7.75 -9.45
C THR A 415 -2.68 6.97 -8.34
N ILE A 416 -3.43 6.24 -7.50
CA ILE A 416 -2.83 5.37 -6.47
C ILE A 416 -1.90 4.35 -7.10
N LYS A 417 -2.35 3.68 -8.17
CA LYS A 417 -1.53 2.70 -8.90
C LYS A 417 -0.26 3.30 -9.46
N LEU A 418 -0.32 4.48 -10.08
CA LEU A 418 0.85 5.19 -10.61
C LEU A 418 1.86 5.51 -9.50
N LEU A 419 1.38 6.06 -8.38
CA LEU A 419 2.23 6.51 -7.27
C LEU A 419 2.83 5.35 -6.48
N SER A 420 2.08 4.26 -6.25
CA SER A 420 2.60 3.07 -5.57
C SER A 420 3.56 2.25 -6.44
N GLY A 421 3.52 2.45 -7.76
CA GLY A 421 4.34 1.74 -8.74
C GLY A 421 3.69 0.47 -9.30
N MET A 422 2.38 0.34 -9.13
CA MET A 422 1.59 -0.73 -9.74
C MET A 422 1.50 -0.55 -11.26
N ALA A 423 1.28 -1.65 -11.97
CA ALA A 423 1.05 -1.62 -13.40
C ALA A 423 -0.31 -0.96 -13.72
N THR A 424 -0.28 0.04 -14.61
CA THR A 424 -1.47 0.70 -15.15
C THR A 424 -1.46 0.63 -16.67
N PRO A 425 -2.56 0.22 -17.33
CA PRO A 425 -2.72 0.38 -18.77
C PRO A 425 -2.64 1.87 -19.16
N ARG A 426 -1.67 2.22 -20.01
CA ARG A 426 -1.38 3.61 -20.43
C ARG A 426 -1.73 3.87 -21.90
N ASN A 427 -2.17 2.86 -22.63
CA ASN A 427 -2.43 2.89 -24.06
C ASN A 427 -3.92 2.84 -24.40
N THR A 428 -4.80 3.16 -23.46
CA THR A 428 -6.23 2.96 -23.64
C THR A 428 -7.06 4.18 -23.29
N LEU A 429 -8.00 4.51 -24.17
CA LEU A 429 -9.20 5.27 -23.86
C LEU A 429 -10.24 4.28 -23.36
N ARG A 430 -10.61 4.39 -22.09
CA ARG A 430 -11.71 3.61 -21.51
C ARG A 430 -13.00 4.40 -21.63
N LEU A 431 -14.00 3.75 -22.20
CA LEU A 431 -15.35 4.28 -22.38
C LEU A 431 -16.32 3.45 -21.56
N PHE A 432 -17.18 4.13 -20.82
CA PHE A 432 -18.27 3.53 -20.07
C PHE A 432 -19.61 4.01 -20.62
N ASP A 433 -20.53 3.08 -20.86
CA ASP A 433 -21.93 3.38 -21.16
C ASP A 433 -22.82 2.81 -20.06
N ALA A 434 -23.37 3.69 -19.23
CA ALA A 434 -24.22 3.33 -18.11
C ALA A 434 -25.61 2.84 -18.52
N ARG A 435 -26.08 3.10 -19.75
CA ARG A 435 -27.37 2.58 -20.23
C ARG A 435 -27.30 1.07 -20.41
N THR A 436 -26.15 0.60 -20.88
CA THR A 436 -25.90 -0.82 -21.13
C THR A 436 -24.99 -1.46 -20.09
N SER A 437 -24.47 -0.67 -19.14
CA SER A 437 -23.47 -1.05 -18.14
C SER A 437 -22.21 -1.68 -18.73
N ASN A 438 -21.83 -1.25 -19.94
CA ASN A 438 -20.72 -1.84 -20.69
C ASN A 438 -19.47 -0.96 -20.70
N TRP A 439 -18.32 -1.62 -20.74
CA TRP A 439 -17.01 -1.00 -20.92
C TRP A 439 -16.44 -1.31 -22.29
N ARG A 440 -15.79 -0.32 -22.89
CA ARG A 440 -14.98 -0.46 -24.11
C ARG A 440 -13.61 0.15 -23.87
N ALA A 441 -12.58 -0.47 -24.43
CA ALA A 441 -11.23 0.06 -24.43
C ALA A 441 -10.77 0.25 -25.88
N LEU A 442 -10.34 1.46 -26.21
CA LEU A 442 -9.79 1.80 -27.52
C LEU A 442 -8.30 2.09 -27.37
N ALA A 443 -7.48 1.52 -28.25
CA ALA A 443 -6.05 1.77 -28.23
C ALA A 443 -5.76 3.21 -28.67
N LEU A 444 -4.98 3.93 -27.86
CA LEU A 444 -4.48 5.26 -28.21
C LEU A 444 -3.27 5.16 -29.15
N GLN A 445 -3.18 6.09 -30.08
CA GLN A 445 -2.07 6.22 -31.02
C GLN A 445 -1.57 7.66 -31.02
N ARG A 446 -0.25 7.81 -30.96
CA ARG A 446 0.40 9.12 -31.07
C ARG A 446 0.27 9.65 -32.49
N SER A 447 -0.24 10.87 -32.63
CA SER A 447 -0.15 11.59 -33.90
C SER A 447 1.26 12.17 -34.09
N ARG A 448 1.88 11.88 -35.24
CA ARG A 448 3.22 12.40 -35.58
C ARG A 448 3.23 13.92 -35.80
N SER A 449 2.10 14.50 -36.21
CA SER A 449 1.92 15.94 -36.43
C SER A 449 1.36 16.67 -35.21
N CYS A 450 1.28 16.02 -34.05
CA CYS A 450 0.70 16.65 -32.86
C CYS A 450 1.54 17.88 -32.44
N PRO A 451 0.93 19.07 -32.30
CA PRO A 451 1.64 20.30 -31.94
C PRO A 451 2.01 20.37 -30.45
N VAL A 452 1.83 19.26 -29.70
CA VAL A 452 2.16 19.20 -28.27
C VAL A 452 3.21 18.13 -28.03
N CYS A 453 2.95 16.88 -28.41
CA CYS A 453 3.90 15.79 -28.20
C CYS A 453 4.62 15.33 -29.49
N GLY A 454 4.48 15.99 -30.63
CA GLY A 454 5.05 15.59 -31.93
C GLY A 454 6.55 15.92 -32.13
N GLY A 455 7.17 16.66 -31.21
CA GLY A 455 8.63 16.88 -31.18
C GLY A 455 9.16 18.08 -31.98
N ARG A 456 8.85 18.22 -33.29
CA ARG A 456 9.45 19.28 -34.13
C ARG A 456 8.67 20.61 -34.21
N HIS A 457 7.40 20.61 -33.83
CA HIS A 457 6.50 21.78 -33.81
C HIS A 457 5.68 21.82 -32.52
N ALA A 458 6.29 21.41 -31.39
CA ALA A 458 5.60 21.44 -30.11
C ALA A 458 5.49 22.91 -29.64
N ASP A 459 4.32 23.52 -29.76
CA ASP A 459 4.09 24.88 -29.27
C ASP A 459 4.19 24.89 -27.74
N LEU A 460 5.01 25.80 -27.21
CA LEU A 460 5.00 26.16 -25.79
C LEU A 460 3.76 27.02 -25.55
N VAL A 461 2.60 26.38 -25.38
CA VAL A 461 1.36 27.07 -24.97
C VAL A 461 1.45 27.50 -23.52
#